data_AF-A0A8S1LC82-F1
#
_entry.id   AF-A0A8S1LC82-F1
#
_cell.length_a   1.000
_cell.length_b   1.000
_cell.length_c   1.000
_cell.angle_alpha   90.00
_cell.angle_beta   90.00
_cell.angle_gamma   90.00
#
_symmetry.space_group_name_H-M   'P 1'
#
loop_
_entity.id
_entity.type
_entity.pdbx_description
1 polymer ?
#
loop_
_entity_poly.entity_id
_entity_poly.type
_entity_poly.pdbx_seq_one_letter_code
_entity_poly.pdbx_strand_id
1 'polypeptide(L)'
;MYFLDDSKRIGMGFLTVSLLLFILGVMFFLDRALLVMGNLSFLIGLCLLIGVKSTLSFFLKKGKIKGSIFFFLGFFIIVIFRLSIVGFPLQIYGLFQMFKSFLPFLYDSATKLPIIGRYLRNPQLKKMVDEVSAKGPSV
;
A
#
# COMPACT_ATOMS: atom_id res chain seq x y z
N MET A 1 23.16 -18.88 5.05
CA MET A 1 22.26 -18.12 4.16
C MET A 1 20.98 -17.74 4.92
N TYR A 2 21.11 -16.98 6.02
CA TYR A 2 20.02 -16.53 6.92
C TYR A 2 20.12 -15.02 7.20
N PHE A 3 20.75 -14.26 6.31
CA PHE A 3 20.63 -12.79 6.28
C PHE A 3 19.35 -12.42 5.52
N LEU A 4 18.19 -12.81 6.03
CA LEU A 4 16.96 -12.14 5.63
C LEU A 4 16.98 -10.76 6.27
N ASP A 5 17.65 -9.84 5.58
CA ASP A 5 17.65 -8.37 5.73
C ASP A 5 16.79 -7.89 6.90
N ASP A 6 17.41 -7.68 8.07
CA ASP A 6 16.72 -7.25 9.30
C ASP A 6 15.87 -5.99 9.06
N SER A 7 16.32 -5.15 8.12
CA SER A 7 15.59 -4.01 7.57
C SER A 7 14.20 -4.38 7.07
N LYS A 8 14.05 -5.49 6.33
CA LYS A 8 12.75 -5.95 5.79
C LYS A 8 11.83 -6.44 6.88
N ARG A 9 12.36 -7.11 7.91
CA ARG A 9 11.56 -7.56 9.07
C ARG A 9 11.01 -6.36 9.84
N ILE A 10 11.86 -5.35 10.06
CA ILE A 10 11.45 -4.08 10.68
C ILE A 10 10.43 -3.36 9.77
N GLY A 11 10.69 -3.31 8.46
CA GLY A 11 9.80 -2.71 7.47
C GLY A 11 8.40 -3.35 7.45
N MET A 12 8.32 -4.69 7.52
CA MET A 12 7.04 -5.40 7.68
C MET A 12 6.32 -4.99 8.96
N GLY A 13 7.05 -4.83 10.07
CA GLY A 13 6.49 -4.32 11.33
C GLY A 13 5.87 -2.93 11.18
N PHE A 14 6.58 -2.00 10.54
CA PHE A 14 6.07 -0.64 10.27
C PHE A 14 4.84 -0.63 9.35
N LEU A 15 4.76 -1.55 8.39
CA LEU A 15 3.57 -1.70 7.53
C LEU A 15 2.37 -2.26 8.31
N THR A 16 2.60 -3.22 9.22
CA THR A 16 1.54 -3.74 10.10
C THR A 16 1.03 -2.66 11.06
N VAL A 17 1.95 -1.88 11.66
CA VAL A 17 1.59 -0.73 12.51
C VAL A 17 0.82 0.32 11.71
N SER A 18 1.26 0.62 10.49
CA SER A 18 0.57 1.55 9.59
C SER A 18 -0.87 1.11 9.33
N LEU A 19 -1.09 -0.16 8.98
CA LEU A 19 -2.43 -0.70 8.76
C LEU A 19 -3.31 -0.58 10.01
N LEU A 20 -2.75 -0.90 11.18
CA LEU A 20 -3.45 -0.78 12.46
C LEU A 20 -3.84 0.68 12.73
N LEU A 21 -2.94 1.63 12.51
CA LEU A 21 -3.21 3.06 12.68
C LEU A 21 -4.26 3.58 11.71
N PHE A 22 -4.31 3.08 10.48
CA PHE A 22 -5.39 3.43 9.54
C PHE A 22 -6.74 2.87 10.00
N ILE A 23 -6.80 1.62 10.44
CA ILE A 23 -8.03 1.02 10.98
C ILE A 23 -8.52 1.83 12.18
N LEU A 24 -7.61 2.13 13.11
CA LEU A 24 -7.92 2.92 14.30
C LEU A 24 -8.36 4.35 13.91
N GLY A 25 -7.68 4.98 12.95
CA GLY A 25 -8.05 6.29 12.41
C GLY A 25 -9.46 6.30 11.83
N VAL A 26 -9.86 5.27 11.09
CA VAL A 26 -11.23 5.11 10.56
C VAL A 26 -12.24 4.92 11.70
N MET A 27 -11.93 4.09 12.71
CA MET A 27 -12.81 3.88 13.87
C MET A 27 -13.04 5.16 14.68
N PHE A 28 -12.01 5.99 14.86
CA PHE A 28 -12.11 7.31 15.50
C PHE A 28 -12.63 8.41 14.56
N PHE A 29 -13.47 8.05 13.59
CA PHE A 29 -14.12 8.99 12.67
C PHE A 29 -13.12 9.80 11.81
N LEU A 30 -12.11 9.12 11.27
CA LEU A 30 -11.03 9.68 10.45
C LEU A 30 -10.18 10.71 11.22
N ASP A 31 -9.74 10.33 12.42
CA ASP A 31 -8.83 11.15 13.23
C ASP A 31 -7.54 11.47 12.44
N ARG A 32 -7.25 12.77 12.32
CA ARG A 32 -6.13 13.26 11.50
C ARG A 32 -4.78 12.77 11.99
N ALA A 33 -4.56 12.75 13.30
CA ALA A 33 -3.26 12.39 13.85
C ALA A 33 -2.98 10.90 13.58
N LEU A 34 -3.98 10.03 13.77
CA LEU A 34 -3.87 8.60 13.46
C LEU A 34 -3.62 8.36 11.97
N LEU A 35 -4.33 9.06 11.08
CA LEU A 35 -4.12 8.95 9.64
C LEU A 35 -2.73 9.44 9.20
N VAL A 36 -2.24 10.56 9.75
CA VAL A 36 -0.91 11.10 9.43
C VAL A 36 0.20 10.17 9.93
N MET A 37 0.09 9.66 11.16
CA MET A 37 1.05 8.70 11.72
C MET A 37 1.03 7.37 10.94
N GLY A 38 -0.15 6.90 10.55
CA GLY A 38 -0.30 5.73 9.67
C GLY A 38 0.42 5.91 8.33
N ASN A 39 0.31 7.09 7.72
CA ASN A 39 0.98 7.44 6.46
C ASN A 39 2.49 7.55 6.59
N LEU A 40 2.99 8.13 7.68
CA LEU A 40 4.43 8.22 7.92
C LEU A 40 5.03 6.83 8.16
N SER A 41 4.37 6.02 8.99
CA SER A 41 4.74 4.62 9.23
C SER A 41 4.70 3.79 7.94
N PHE A 42 3.73 4.06 7.05
CA PHE A 42 3.61 3.40 5.76
C PHE A 42 4.83 3.65 4.87
N LEU A 43 5.22 4.92 4.72
CA LEU A 43 6.35 5.32 3.87
C LEU A 43 7.66 4.77 4.41
N ILE A 44 7.86 4.81 5.74
CA ILE A 44 9.04 4.22 6.38
C ILE A 44 9.06 2.70 6.15
N GLY A 45 7.93 2.03 6.37
CA GLY A 45 7.79 0.59 6.14
C GLY A 45 8.09 0.17 4.71
N LEU A 46 7.60 0.93 3.72
CA LEU A 46 7.91 0.70 2.29
C LEU A 46 9.38 0.91 1.97
N CYS A 47 9.98 2.01 2.44
CA CYS A 47 11.39 2.30 2.25
C CYS A 47 12.29 1.19 2.80
N LEU A 48 11.92 0.60 3.94
CA LEU A 48 12.66 -0.50 4.56
C LEU A 48 12.41 -1.86 3.89
N LEU A 49 11.21 -2.10 3.37
CA LEU A 49 10.87 -3.37 2.71
C LEU A 49 11.49 -3.50 1.31
N ILE A 50 11.45 -2.42 0.53
CA ILE A 50 11.84 -2.41 -0.89
C ILE A 50 13.23 -1.76 -1.08
N GLY A 51 13.65 -0.92 -0.13
CA GLY A 51 14.86 -0.09 -0.19
C GLY A 51 14.53 1.34 -0.65
N VAL A 52 15.25 2.33 -0.11
CA VAL A 52 14.98 3.77 -0.34
C VAL A 52 15.05 4.14 -1.83
N LYS A 53 16.12 3.72 -2.53
CA LYS A 53 16.32 4.01 -3.97
C LYS A 53 15.24 3.36 -4.84
N SER A 54 14.91 2.11 -4.53
CA SER A 54 13.88 1.34 -5.21
C SER A 54 12.48 1.90 -4.96
N THR A 55 12.19 2.38 -3.74
CA THR A 55 10.91 3.01 -3.37
C THR A 55 10.74 4.38 -4.06
N LEU A 56 11.80 5.19 -4.14
CA LEU A 56 11.77 6.43 -4.92
C LEU A 56 11.53 6.16 -6.41
N SER A 57 12.28 5.22 -6.99
CA SER A 57 12.05 4.81 -8.39
C SER A 57 10.67 4.19 -8.59
N PHE A 58 10.10 3.58 -7.56
CA PHE A 58 8.77 2.99 -7.56
C PHE A 58 7.67 4.05 -7.61
N PHE A 59 7.80 5.10 -6.81
CA PHE A 59 6.87 6.24 -6.79
C PHE A 59 7.02 7.15 -8.02
N LEU A 60 8.20 7.22 -8.63
CA LEU A 60 8.51 8.10 -9.76
C LEU A 60 8.45 7.43 -11.14
N LYS A 61 8.13 6.14 -11.23
CA LYS A 61 8.03 5.45 -12.53
C LYS A 61 6.86 6.02 -13.33
N LYS A 62 7.06 6.37 -14.60
CA LYS A 62 6.07 7.06 -15.46
C LYS A 62 4.64 6.46 -15.43
N GLY A 63 4.51 5.14 -15.32
CA GLY A 63 3.20 4.47 -15.19
C GLY A 63 2.52 4.59 -13.82
N LYS A 64 3.26 4.92 -12.76
CA LYS A 64 2.81 4.93 -11.36
C LYS A 64 2.73 6.34 -10.74
N ILE A 65 3.21 7.35 -11.46
CA ILE A 65 3.19 8.76 -11.05
C ILE A 65 1.76 9.24 -10.73
N LYS A 66 0.75 8.84 -11.52
CA LYS A 66 -0.64 9.23 -11.25
C LYS A 66 -1.07 8.82 -9.83
N GLY A 67 -0.81 7.58 -9.43
CA GLY A 67 -1.12 7.09 -8.09
C GLY A 67 -0.35 7.82 -6.99
N SER A 68 0.95 8.09 -7.24
CA SER A 68 1.80 8.87 -6.33
C SER A 68 1.24 10.26 -6.06
N ILE A 69 0.83 10.97 -7.13
CA ILE A 69 0.23 12.31 -7.01
C ILE A 69 -1.04 12.26 -6.18
N PHE A 70 -1.96 11.33 -6.46
CA PHE A 70 -3.19 11.20 -5.67
C PHE A 70 -2.91 10.84 -4.21
N PHE A 71 -1.92 9.98 -3.93
CA PHE A 71 -1.55 9.62 -2.56
C PHE A 71 -1.01 10.83 -1.77
N PHE A 72 -0.06 11.57 -2.34
CA PHE A 72 0.52 12.76 -1.69
C PHE A 72 -0.47 13.93 -1.62
N LEU A 73 -1.33 14.10 -2.63
CA LEU A 73 -2.38 15.11 -2.62
C LEU A 73 -3.40 14.83 -1.51
N GLY A 74 -3.81 13.57 -1.34
CA GLY A 74 -4.69 13.15 -0.26
C GLY A 74 -4.06 13.41 1.12
N PHE A 75 -2.78 13.04 1.28
CA PHE A 75 -2.01 13.34 2.49
C PHE A 75 -1.96 14.85 2.79
N PHE A 76 -1.65 15.66 1.79
CA PHE A 76 -1.57 17.12 1.91
C PHE A 76 -2.92 17.73 2.31
N ILE A 77 -4.03 17.23 1.74
CA ILE A 77 -5.40 17.64 2.10
C ILE A 77 -5.71 17.33 3.56
N ILE A 78 -5.33 16.15 4.06
CA ILE A 78 -5.53 15.75 5.46
C ILE A 78 -4.75 16.70 6.39
N VAL A 79 -3.49 16.99 6.06
CA VAL A 79 -2.58 17.78 6.91
C VAL A 79 -2.96 19.26 6.92
N ILE A 80 -3.20 19.88 5.77
CA ILE A 80 -3.37 21.33 5.66
C ILE A 80 -4.82 21.76 5.76
N PHE A 81 -5.70 21.13 5.00
CA PHE A 81 -7.11 21.50 4.96
C PHE A 81 -7.92 20.85 6.09
N ARG A 82 -7.31 19.96 6.87
CA ARG A 82 -7.95 19.26 8.00
C ARG A 82 -9.19 18.45 7.58
N LEU A 83 -9.33 18.14 6.28
CA LEU A 83 -10.46 17.43 5.68
C LEU A 83 -10.14 15.95 5.49
N SER A 84 -10.16 15.17 6.59
CA SER A 84 -9.89 13.73 6.54
C SER A 84 -10.88 12.97 5.66
N ILE A 85 -12.14 13.40 5.65
CA ILE A 85 -13.24 12.74 4.92
C ILE A 85 -12.98 12.72 3.40
N VAL A 86 -12.36 13.77 2.86
CA VAL A 86 -12.05 13.87 1.43
C VAL A 86 -10.64 13.34 1.15
N GLY A 87 -9.68 13.66 2.01
CA GLY A 87 -8.28 13.29 1.79
C GLY A 87 -8.04 11.79 1.89
N PHE A 88 -8.73 11.08 2.79
CA PHE A 88 -8.51 9.64 3.01
C PHE A 88 -8.96 8.75 1.84
N PRO A 89 -10.17 8.91 1.27
CA PRO A 89 -10.54 8.18 0.05
C PRO A 89 -9.60 8.46 -1.13
N LEU A 90 -9.16 9.71 -1.28
CA LEU A 90 -8.22 10.12 -2.33
C LEU A 90 -6.87 9.42 -2.16
N GLN A 91 -6.44 9.29 -0.91
CA GLN A 91 -5.22 8.58 -0.54
C GLN A 91 -5.31 7.07 -0.79
N ILE A 92 -6.41 6.42 -0.42
CA ILE A 92 -6.67 5.00 -0.74
C ILE A 92 -6.65 4.78 -2.25
N TYR A 93 -7.28 5.67 -3.03
CA TYR A 93 -7.28 5.59 -4.49
C TYR A 93 -5.86 5.69 -5.07
N GLY A 94 -5.08 6.66 -4.60
CA GLY A 94 -3.67 6.81 -4.99
C GLY A 94 -2.86 5.56 -4.68
N LEU A 95 -2.97 5.05 -3.45
CA LEU A 95 -2.28 3.85 -2.98
C LEU A 95 -2.66 2.62 -3.82
N PHE A 96 -3.96 2.39 -4.05
CA PHE A 96 -4.43 1.30 -4.89
C PHE A 96 -3.84 1.36 -6.30
N GLN A 97 -3.82 2.55 -6.92
CA GLN A 97 -3.26 2.72 -8.27
C GLN A 97 -1.75 2.45 -8.31
N MET A 98 -1.00 2.74 -7.25
CA MET A 98 0.43 2.42 -7.16
C MET A 98 0.66 0.92 -7.01
N PHE A 99 -0.10 0.26 -6.13
CA PHE A 99 0.07 -1.16 -5.82
C PHE A 99 -0.61 -2.11 -6.82
N LYS A 100 -1.45 -1.61 -7.72
CA LYS A 100 -2.16 -2.41 -8.75
C LYS A 100 -1.26 -3.41 -9.47
N SER A 101 -0.05 -2.98 -9.83
CA SER A 101 0.95 -3.80 -10.54
C SER A 101 1.66 -4.85 -9.66
N PHE A 102 1.50 -4.81 -8.33
CA PHE A 102 1.98 -5.85 -7.41
C PHE A 102 0.87 -6.79 -6.95
N LEU A 103 -0.39 -6.52 -7.27
CA LEU A 103 -1.50 -7.37 -6.87
C LEU A 103 -1.30 -8.84 -7.29
N PRO A 104 -0.81 -9.17 -8.52
CA PRO A 104 -0.55 -10.56 -8.89
C PRO A 104 0.53 -11.21 -8.03
N PHE A 105 1.59 -10.46 -7.69
CA PHE A 105 2.65 -10.93 -6.81
C PHE A 105 2.16 -11.16 -5.37
N LEU A 106 1.33 -10.25 -4.85
CA LEU A 106 0.69 -10.39 -3.54
C LEU A 106 -0.28 -11.57 -3.52
N TYR A 107 -1.04 -11.78 -4.59
CA TYR A 107 -1.94 -12.92 -4.74
C TYR A 107 -1.17 -14.25 -4.78
N ASP A 108 -0.11 -14.35 -5.58
CA ASP A 108 0.76 -15.53 -5.62
C ASP A 108 1.41 -15.80 -4.25
N SER A 109 1.83 -14.74 -3.55
CA SER A 109 2.37 -14.85 -2.18
C SER A 109 1.31 -15.31 -1.17
N ALA A 110 0.08 -14.79 -1.26
CA ALA A 110 -1.02 -15.16 -0.37
C ALA A 110 -1.53 -16.58 -0.62
N THR A 111 -1.49 -17.07 -1.87
CA THR A 111 -1.89 -18.44 -2.20
C THR A 111 -0.92 -19.51 -1.69
N LYS A 112 0.32 -19.14 -1.34
CA LYS A 112 1.30 -20.03 -0.72
C LYS A 112 1.10 -20.21 0.79
N LEU A 113 0.22 -19.43 1.43
CA LEU A 113 -0.07 -19.56 2.85
C LEU A 113 -0.94 -20.82 3.10
N PRO A 114 -0.59 -21.67 4.08
CA PRO A 114 -1.25 -22.98 4.27
C PRO A 114 -2.74 -22.88 4.65
N ILE A 115 -3.13 -21.79 5.34
CA ILE A 115 -4.51 -21.58 5.81
C ILE A 115 -5.33 -20.77 4.79
N ILE A 116 -4.75 -19.68 4.29
CA ILE A 116 -5.45 -18.71 3.43
C ILE A 116 -5.41 -19.16 1.96
N GLY A 117 -4.37 -19.89 1.55
CA GLY A 117 -4.14 -20.27 0.17
C GLY A 117 -5.17 -21.25 -0.40
N ARG A 118 -5.80 -22.08 0.44
CA ARG A 118 -6.91 -22.96 0.02
C ARG A 118 -8.13 -22.18 -0.46
N TYR A 119 -8.46 -21.07 0.21
CA TYR A 119 -9.60 -20.21 -0.16
C TYR A 119 -9.29 -19.26 -1.30
N LEU A 120 -8.04 -18.79 -1.39
CA LEU A 120 -7.63 -17.86 -2.45
C LEU A 120 -7.41 -18.54 -3.81
N ARG A 121 -7.18 -19.86 -3.87
CA ARG A 121 -6.97 -20.63 -5.11
C ARG A 121 -8.26 -20.85 -5.91
N ASN A 122 -9.01 -19.77 -6.14
CA ASN A 122 -10.19 -19.76 -7.01
C ASN A 122 -9.82 -19.16 -8.39
N PRO A 123 -10.15 -19.84 -9.51
CA PRO A 123 -9.81 -19.36 -10.85
C PRO A 123 -10.49 -18.03 -11.20
N GLN A 124 -11.63 -17.71 -10.59
CA GLN A 124 -12.31 -16.41 -10.74
C GLN A 124 -11.52 -15.28 -10.08
N LEU A 125 -10.99 -15.49 -8.87
CA LEU A 125 -10.19 -14.47 -8.17
C LEU A 125 -8.89 -14.17 -8.91
N LYS A 126 -8.25 -15.22 -9.45
CA LYS A 126 -7.05 -15.05 -10.29
C LYS A 126 -7.35 -14.20 -11.53
N LYS A 127 -8.45 -14.47 -12.25
CA LYS A 127 -8.87 -13.66 -13.40
C LYS A 127 -9.14 -12.20 -13.02
N MET A 128 -9.81 -11.94 -11.90
CA MET A 128 -10.07 -10.57 -11.43
C MET A 128 -8.77 -9.82 -11.09
N VAL A 129 -7.83 -10.48 -10.41
CA VAL A 129 -6.51 -9.89 -10.09
C VAL A 129 -5.72 -9.62 -11.37
N ASP A 130 -5.73 -10.55 -12.32
CA ASP A 130 -5.05 -10.41 -13.61
C ASP A 130 -5.69 -9.31 -14.47
N GLU A 131 -7.02 -9.17 -14.51
CA GLU A 131 -7.73 -8.09 -15.20
C GLU A 131 -7.48 -6.72 -14.56
N VAL A 132 -7.53 -6.64 -13.23
CA VAL A 132 -7.22 -5.42 -12.49
C VAL A 132 -5.76 -5.03 -12.77
N SER A 133 -4.83 -5.99 -12.77
CA SER A 133 -3.43 -5.72 -13.11
C SER A 133 -3.23 -5.32 -14.58
N ALA A 134 -3.86 -6.02 -15.53
CA ALA A 134 -3.75 -5.78 -16.97
C ALA A 134 -4.36 -4.46 -17.43
N LYS A 135 -5.39 -3.98 -16.73
CA LYS A 135 -6.01 -2.66 -16.95
C LYS A 135 -5.21 -1.52 -16.29
N GLY A 136 -4.11 -1.83 -15.59
CA GLY A 136 -3.12 -0.87 -15.15
C GLY A 136 -2.13 -0.58 -16.28
N PRO A 137 -1.45 0.59 -16.31
CA PRO A 137 -0.43 0.85 -17.31
C PRO A 137 0.60 -0.28 -17.26
N SER A 138 0.72 -0.98 -18.38
CA SER A 138 1.66 -2.07 -18.61
C SER A 138 3.06 -1.61 -18.20
N VAL A 139 3.66 -2.34 -17.27
CA VAL A 139 5.07 -2.25 -16.90
C VAL A 139 5.68 -3.62 -16.90
#